data_AF-X1PNV1-F1
#
_entry.id   AF-X1PNV1-F1
#
_cell.length_a   1.000
_cell.length_b   1.000
_cell.length_c   1.000
_cell.angle_alpha   90.00
_cell.angle_beta   90.00
_cell.angle_gamma   90.00
#
_symmetry.space_group_name_H-M   'P 1'
#
loop_
_entity.id
_entity.type
_entity.pdbx_description
1 polymer ?
#
loop_
_entity_poly.entity_id
_entity_poly.type
_entity_poly.pdbx_seq_one_letter_code
_entity_poly.pdbx_strand_id
1 'polypeptide(L)' 'VIVLATGIKYQLHKSLGLRPPPAFLQGVQVETEVKDLSSTEIYLGSEVSPGSFAWAVPLNHQRARIGLLTEKNNRLNP' A
#
# COMPACT_ATOMS: atom_id res chain seq x y z
N VAL A 1 -11.11 28.72 -4.47
CA VAL A 1 -10.14 27.62 -4.27
C VAL A 1 -10.78 26.33 -4.75
N ILE A 2 -10.05 25.47 -5.47
CA ILE A 2 -10.51 24.14 -5.90
C ILE A 2 -9.61 23.08 -5.26
N VAL A 3 -10.18 21.95 -4.87
CA VAL A 3 -9.46 20.80 -4.31
C VAL A 3 -9.55 19.63 -5.28
N LEU A 4 -8.40 19.08 -5.69
CA LEU A 4 -8.34 17.87 -6.50
C LEU A 4 -8.25 16.64 -5.59
N ALA A 5 -9.31 15.83 -5.55
CA ALA A 5 -9.42 14.62 -4.73
C ALA A 5 -9.50 13.33 -5.57
N THR A 6 -8.75 13.25 -6.67
CA THR A 6 -8.85 12.14 -7.65
C THR A 6 -8.06 10.87 -7.28
N GLY A 7 -7.51 10.80 -6.05
CA GLY A 7 -6.73 9.66 -5.56
C GLY A 7 -5.52 9.34 -6.45
N ILE A 8 -5.20 8.05 -6.59
CA ILE A 8 -4.06 7.56 -7.39
C ILE A 8 -4.21 7.75 -8.91
N LYS A 9 -5.34 8.30 -9.39
CA LYS A 9 -5.57 8.59 -10.80
C LYS A 9 -5.04 9.98 -11.15
N TYR A 10 -3.83 10.02 -11.72
CA TYR A 10 -3.14 11.28 -12.05
C TYR A 10 -3.47 11.85 -13.43
N GLN A 11 -4.49 11.35 -14.14
CA GLN A 11 -4.85 11.84 -15.47
C GLN A 11 -5.20 13.34 -15.46
N LEU A 12 -6.04 13.77 -14.51
CA LEU A 12 -6.42 15.18 -14.36
C LEU A 12 -5.24 16.09 -13.96
N HIS A 13 -4.35 15.60 -13.10
CA HIS A 13 -3.14 16.32 -12.72
C HIS A 13 -2.28 16.61 -13.96
N LYS A 14 -2.05 15.58 -14.78
CA LYS A 14 -1.29 15.68 -16.03
C LYS A 14 -1.96 16.63 -17.04
N SER A 15 -3.28 16.57 -17.21
CA SER A 15 -3.99 17.46 -18.14
C SER A 15 -3.96 18.94 -17.73
N LEU A 16 -3.75 19.22 -16.44
CA LEU A 16 -3.58 20.57 -15.90
C LEU A 16 -2.11 21.03 -15.86
N GLY A 17 -1.17 20.24 -16.39
CA GLY A 17 0.27 20.54 -16.34
C GLY A 17 0.91 20.34 -14.97
N LEU A 18 0.22 19.68 -14.04
CA LEU A 18 0.76 19.33 -12.72
C LEU A 18 1.57 18.04 -12.80
N ARG A 19 2.61 17.94 -11.96
CA ARG A 19 3.45 16.75 -11.88
C ARG A 19 2.87 15.72 -10.91
N PRO A 20 2.95 14.42 -11.20
CA PRO A 20 2.63 13.38 -10.24
C PRO A 20 3.71 13.28 -9.14
N PRO A 21 3.45 12.54 -8.05
CA PRO A 21 4.46 12.24 -7.05
C PRO A 21 5.71 11.55 -7.64
N PRO A 22 6.90 11.77 -7.05
CA PRO A 22 8.16 11.24 -7.58
C PRO A 22 8.35 9.73 -7.33
N ALA A 23 7.59 9.14 -6.41
CA ALA A 23 7.68 7.74 -6.03
C ALA A 23 6.30 7.15 -5.73
N PHE A 24 6.19 5.83 -5.90
CA PHE A 24 4.97 5.07 -5.64
C PHE A 24 5.32 3.76 -4.94
N LEU A 25 4.47 3.36 -4.00
CA LEU A 25 4.45 2.02 -3.44
C LEU A 25 3.38 1.20 -4.13
N GLN A 26 3.69 -0.06 -4.40
CA GLN A 26 2.72 -1.04 -4.86
C GLN A 26 2.18 -1.81 -3.66
N GLY A 27 0.87 -1.91 -3.56
CA GLY A 27 0.21 -2.57 -2.43
C GLY A 27 -0.71 -3.68 -2.88
N VAL A 28 -0.71 -4.77 -2.12
CA VAL A 28 -1.71 -5.85 -2.23
C VAL A 28 -2.26 -6.15 -0.84
N GLN A 29 -3.52 -6.55 -0.78
CA GLN A 29 -4.18 -6.92 0.47
C GLN A 29 -5.25 -7.98 0.23
N VAL A 30 -5.54 -8.73 1.29
CA VAL A 30 -6.62 -9.71 1.36
C VAL A 30 -7.33 -9.62 2.71
N GLU A 31 -8.64 -9.89 2.71
CA GLU A 31 -9.38 -10.17 3.94
C GLU A 31 -9.52 -11.68 4.10
N THR A 32 -9.08 -12.20 5.25
CA THR A 32 -9.09 -13.65 5.52
C THR A 32 -9.35 -13.93 7.00
N GLU A 33 -9.73 -15.16 7.33
CA GLU A 33 -9.84 -15.61 8.71
C GLU A 33 -8.46 -15.68 9.37
N VAL A 34 -8.35 -15.13 10.57
CA VAL A 34 -7.15 -15.13 11.41
C VAL A 34 -7.58 -15.30 12.85
N LYS A 35 -7.01 -16.32 13.51
CA LYS A 35 -7.21 -16.55 14.94
C LYS A 35 -6.24 -15.71 15.76
N ASP A 36 -6.69 -15.30 16.93
CA ASP A 36 -5.85 -14.70 17.98
C ASP A 36 -5.16 -13.36 17.63
N LEU A 37 -5.57 -12.66 16.57
CA LEU A 37 -5.11 -11.30 16.29
C LEU A 37 -5.87 -10.29 17.16
N SER A 38 -5.24 -9.83 18.23
CA SER A 38 -5.86 -8.93 19.22
C SER A 38 -5.67 -7.44 18.92
N SER A 39 -4.68 -7.10 18.08
CA SER A 39 -4.34 -5.72 17.73
C SER A 39 -3.76 -5.63 16.32
N THR A 40 -3.68 -4.42 15.77
CA THR A 40 -2.94 -4.19 14.53
C THR A 40 -1.46 -4.53 14.72
N GLU A 41 -0.93 -5.35 13.83
CA GLU A 41 0.48 -5.70 13.77
C GLU A 41 1.12 -5.11 12.51
N ILE A 42 2.38 -4.68 12.65
CA ILE A 42 3.22 -4.19 11.56
C ILE A 42 4.46 -5.06 11.50
N TYR A 43 4.75 -5.58 10.30
CA TYR A 43 5.91 -6.41 10.03
C TYR A 43 6.91 -5.62 9.20
N LEU A 44 8.13 -5.51 9.74
CA LEU A 44 9.25 -4.79 9.13
C LEU A 44 10.29 -5.80 8.64
N GLY A 45 11.17 -5.34 7.76
CA GLY A 45 12.25 -6.15 7.19
C GLY A 45 12.16 -6.24 5.68
N SER A 46 13.28 -6.07 5.00
CA SER A 46 13.35 -6.13 3.53
C SER A 46 13.02 -7.50 2.97
N GLU A 47 13.17 -8.54 3.77
CA GLU A 47 12.76 -9.92 3.50
C GLU A 47 11.24 -10.10 3.51
N VAL A 48 10.51 -9.25 4.24
CA VAL A 48 9.05 -9.22 4.28
C VAL A 48 8.50 -8.29 3.21
N SER A 49 9.07 -7.08 3.11
CA SER A 49 8.60 -6.01 2.25
C SER A 49 9.77 -5.07 1.87
N PRO A 50 10.37 -5.24 0.68
CA PRO A 50 11.43 -4.36 0.22
C PRO A 50 10.99 -2.89 0.12
N GLY A 51 11.69 -2.01 0.83
CA GLY A 51 11.43 -0.57 0.80
C GLY A 51 10.14 -0.14 1.52
N SER A 52 9.46 -1.03 2.25
CA SER A 52 8.25 -0.67 2.99
C SER A 52 7.99 -1.60 4.20
N PHE A 53 6.73 -1.99 4.42
CA PHE A 53 6.26 -2.82 5.53
C PHE A 53 5.02 -3.61 5.11
N ALA A 54 4.71 -4.66 5.89
CA ALA A 54 3.46 -5.39 5.83
C ALA A 54 2.61 -5.14 7.09
N TRP A 55 1.33 -5.45 7.02
CA TRP A 55 0.40 -5.28 8.14
C TRP A 55 -0.58 -6.44 8.27
N ALA A 56 -1.05 -6.65 9.48
CA ALA A 56 -2.27 -7.39 9.78
C ALA A 56 -3.16 -6.51 10.67
N VAL A 57 -4.33 -6.12 10.17
CA VAL A 57 -5.30 -5.31 10.90
C VAL A 57 -6.50 -6.18 11.27
N PRO A 58 -6.81 -6.37 12.57
CA PRO A 58 -7.97 -7.15 12.97
C PRO A 58 -9.26 -6.50 12.50
N LEU A 59 -10.19 -7.35 12.06
CA LEU A 59 -11.56 -7.04 11.70
C LEU A 59 -12.50 -7.82 12.62
N ASN A 60 -13.81 -7.63 12.44
CA ASN A 60 -14.81 -8.39 13.17
C ASN A 60 -14.81 -9.87 12.74
N HIS A 61 -15.32 -10.74 13.63
CA HIS A 61 -15.52 -12.18 13.39
C HIS A 61 -14.24 -12.97 13.09
N GLN A 62 -13.15 -12.73 13.83
CA GLN A 62 -11.87 -13.46 13.64
C GLN A 62 -11.34 -13.35 12.21
N ARG A 63 -11.52 -12.18 11.59
CA ARG A 63 -10.93 -11.89 10.29
C ARG A 63 -9.88 -10.81 10.45
N ALA A 64 -8.96 -10.75 9.50
CA ALA A 64 -8.00 -9.67 9.41
C ALA A 64 -7.87 -9.22 7.96
N ARG A 65 -7.52 -7.95 7.80
CA ARG A 65 -6.99 -7.44 6.54
C ARG A 65 -5.47 -7.53 6.60
N ILE A 66 -4.91 -8.45 5.83
CA ILE A 66 -3.48 -8.66 5.72
C ILE A 66 -3.03 -8.09 4.39
N GLY A 67 -1.93 -7.35 4.40
CA GLY A 67 -1.37 -6.82 3.16
C GLY A 67 0.06 -6.36 3.33
N LEU A 68 0.65 -5.97 2.21
CA LEU A 68 1.99 -5.39 2.18
C LEU A 68 2.07 -4.30 1.13
N LEU A 69 2.97 -3.35 1.39
CA LEU A 69 3.46 -2.41 0.39
C LEU A 69 4.84 -2.88 -0.07
N THR A 70 5.29 -2.47 -1.24
CA THR A 70 6.69 -2.60 -1.65
C THR A 70 7.01 -1.45 -2.59
N GLU A 71 8.24 -0.98 -2.53
CA GLU A 71 8.75 -0.16 -3.64
C GLU A 71 8.83 -1.03 -4.90
N LYS A 72 8.52 -0.43 -6.05
CA LYS A 72 8.76 -1.12 -7.32
C LYS A 72 10.26 -1.35 -7.45
N ASN A 73 10.69 -2.60 -7.48
CA ASN A 73 12.09 -2.92 -7.71
C ASN A 73 12.47 -2.50 -9.13
N ASN A 74 13.26 -1.43 -9.27
CA ASN A 74 13.71 -0.94 -10.58
C ASN A 74 14.89 -1.76 -11.12
N ARG A 75 15.24 -2.89 -10.49
CA ARG A 75 16.28 -3.84 -10.94
C ARG A 75 15.72 -4.86 -11.95
N LEU A 76 15.22 -4.37 -13.07
CA LEU A 76 15.23 -5.11 -14.32
C LEU A 76 15.81 -4.17 -15.38
N ASN A 77 17.12 -3.95 -15.29
CA ASN A 77 17.89 -3.71 -16.50
C ASN A 77 18.06 -5.08 -17.18
N PRO A 78 17.61 -5.27 -18.43
CA PRO A 78 18.09 -6.40 -19.23
C PRO A 78 19.60 -6.34 -19.43
#